data_AF-A0A8K1LKQ2-F1
#
_entry.id   AF-A0A8K1LKQ2-F1
#
_cell.length_a   1.000
_cell.length_b   1.000
_cell.length_c   1.000
_cell.angle_alpha   90.00
_cell.angle_beta   90.00
_cell.angle_gamma   90.00
#
_symmetry.space_group_name_H-M   'P 1'
#
loop_
_entity.id
_entity.type
_entity.pdbx_description
1 polymer ?
#
loop_
_entity_poly.entity_id
_entity_poly.type
_entity_poly.pdbx_seq_one_letter_code
_entity_poly.pdbx_strand_id
1 'polypeptide(L)'
;MVGQGMEAPGRTRGPKANLSQRSQELNVLVGLQEQGGKIFAQSCEEKLRQDRELLPSLQAALQEDSNILKFVLKYNKLPIKDAFGEGQELVSLTENLEVIIKKIEAEVHKQVKACDVLQHQLKQWSQARDEHQRHLQELQDAETDPKWQEPQLQTIRQLGNDIEKMLMKIHSGEIVTKLYLQLQEVLKRELVYLPQYLNLLCGMTVMYHEELTAQNNLKANDSIKKLMAKAGPQVRVEKQLRDQSLAEQKKHIESLRREEESERQQRQQAVSMLSAEQDQSSSETVGSDVEAAKAMMDREAFMTEKMEKAKAALKCSSLWDIPSTIQAQRKSLGNLEQHIDACNEKKEALKKTLEELELKQAKLKFEQPVSTIRLREEELRENLKQEETRLEQMQAHMLNNQKRLIEFENIVDNLFLRVQGIVIPGQEDSVAVVGLEEKLKHCEKKLKFLKGKVAARPEDSTDERSETFAKVRNLLEKKTASETRNLKISFEDEDTVEDDTLDFEEEDLDYIPSREDIKKQGLQLIRMNTKRRKKKH
;
A
#
# COMPACT_ATOMS: atom_id res chain seq x y z
N MET A 1 -47.72 -35.27 -29.05
CA MET A 1 -47.45 -33.85 -28.77
C MET A 1 -46.55 -33.82 -27.54
N VAL A 2 -45.21 -33.90 -27.64
CA VAL A 2 -44.21 -32.93 -28.13
C VAL A 2 -44.22 -31.60 -27.37
N GLY A 3 -43.10 -31.34 -26.68
CA GLY A 3 -42.57 -30.03 -26.22
C GLY A 3 -43.01 -29.64 -24.81
N GLN A 4 -42.20 -29.10 -23.91
CA GLN A 4 -40.80 -28.65 -23.82
C GLN A 4 -40.54 -28.55 -22.29
N GLY A 5 -39.46 -29.06 -21.71
CA GLY A 5 -38.16 -28.40 -21.77
C GLY A 5 -38.11 -27.18 -20.82
N MET A 6 -38.00 -27.40 -19.51
CA MET A 6 -37.50 -26.38 -18.57
C MET A 6 -36.25 -26.94 -17.89
N GLU A 7 -35.11 -26.46 -18.36
CA GLU A 7 -33.78 -26.70 -17.80
C GLU A 7 -33.68 -26.03 -16.43
N ALA A 8 -33.21 -26.79 -15.44
CA ALA A 8 -32.85 -26.29 -14.12
C ALA A 8 -31.51 -25.51 -14.21
N PRO A 9 -31.38 -24.34 -13.58
CA PRO A 9 -30.12 -23.61 -13.56
C PRO A 9 -29.05 -24.38 -12.78
N GLY A 10 -27.83 -24.34 -13.31
CA GLY A 10 -26.69 -25.15 -12.93
C GLY A 10 -26.40 -25.19 -11.43
N ARG A 11 -26.29 -26.41 -10.90
CA ARG A 11 -25.62 -26.67 -9.63
C ARG A 11 -24.14 -26.32 -9.76
N THR A 12 -23.76 -25.15 -9.26
CA THR A 12 -22.37 -24.88 -8.87
C THR A 12 -21.94 -25.94 -7.86
N ARG A 13 -20.99 -26.77 -8.29
CA ARG A 13 -20.36 -27.82 -7.50
C ARG A 13 -19.51 -27.18 -6.41
N GLY A 14 -20.11 -26.91 -5.26
CA GLY A 14 -19.37 -26.56 -4.03
C GLY A 14 -18.43 -27.71 -3.61
N PRO A 15 -17.46 -27.44 -2.71
CA PRO A 15 -16.49 -28.42 -2.27
C PRO A 15 -17.25 -29.64 -1.71
N LYS A 16 -16.92 -30.84 -2.21
CA LYS A 16 -17.49 -32.08 -1.66
C LYS A 16 -17.09 -32.17 -0.19
N ALA A 17 -17.99 -31.81 0.72
CA ALA A 17 -17.86 -32.18 2.13
C ALA A 17 -17.67 -33.70 2.18
N ASN A 18 -16.69 -34.16 2.98
CA ASN A 18 -16.39 -35.58 3.11
C ASN A 18 -17.69 -36.32 3.49
N LEU A 19 -17.95 -37.46 2.86
CA LEU A 19 -19.17 -38.28 3.06
C LEU A 19 -19.47 -38.53 4.55
N SER A 20 -18.43 -38.62 5.37
CA SER A 20 -18.52 -38.73 6.83
C SER A 20 -19.17 -37.51 7.50
N GLN A 21 -18.81 -36.29 7.09
CA GLN A 21 -19.37 -35.05 7.64
C GLN A 21 -20.84 -34.90 7.26
N ARG A 22 -21.19 -35.23 6.00
CA ARG A 22 -22.59 -35.22 5.55
C ARG A 22 -23.46 -36.29 6.23
N SER A 23 -22.88 -37.44 6.54
CA SER A 23 -23.55 -38.48 7.34
C SER A 23 -23.80 -37.99 8.77
N GLN A 24 -22.82 -37.31 9.37
CA GLN A 24 -22.95 -36.76 10.72
C GLN A 24 -24.00 -35.63 10.78
N GLU A 25 -24.03 -34.73 9.79
CA GLU A 25 -25.05 -33.68 9.66
C GLU A 25 -26.46 -34.26 9.50
N LEU A 26 -26.61 -35.31 8.69
CA LEU A 26 -27.90 -36.01 8.53
C LEU A 26 -28.34 -36.67 9.85
N ASN A 27 -27.42 -37.29 10.60
CA ASN A 27 -27.75 -37.88 11.90
C ASN A 27 -28.18 -36.82 12.93
N VAL A 28 -27.56 -35.63 12.91
CA VAL A 28 -27.96 -34.50 13.77
C VAL A 28 -29.34 -33.98 13.37
N LEU A 29 -29.63 -33.84 12.08
CA LEU A 29 -30.94 -33.42 11.58
C LEU A 29 -32.05 -34.42 11.95
N VAL A 30 -31.79 -35.72 11.81
CA VAL A 30 -32.72 -36.77 12.23
C VAL A 30 -32.95 -36.71 13.74
N GLY A 31 -31.90 -36.53 14.54
CA GLY A 31 -32.02 -36.37 16.00
C GLY A 31 -32.86 -35.15 16.40
N LEU A 32 -32.71 -34.01 15.70
CA LEU A 32 -33.52 -32.82 15.93
C LEU A 32 -34.98 -33.03 15.52
N GLN A 33 -35.23 -33.74 14.42
CA GLN A 33 -36.59 -34.04 13.96
C GLN A 33 -37.31 -34.98 14.94
N GLU A 34 -36.61 -36.00 15.47
CA GLU A 34 -37.14 -36.87 16.53
C GLU A 34 -37.42 -36.10 17.83
N GLN A 35 -36.55 -35.16 18.20
CA GLN A 35 -36.75 -34.31 19.37
C GLN A 35 -37.95 -33.36 19.19
N GLY A 36 -38.11 -32.77 18.00
CA GLY A 36 -39.28 -31.96 17.64
C GLY A 36 -40.58 -32.76 17.71
N GLY A 37 -40.58 -34.00 17.21
CA GLY A 37 -41.72 -34.92 17.33
C GLY A 37 -42.09 -35.23 18.78
N LYS A 38 -41.11 -35.44 19.66
CA LYS A 38 -41.35 -35.66 21.10
C LYS A 38 -41.96 -34.44 21.79
N ILE A 39 -41.45 -33.24 21.51
CA ILE A 39 -41.98 -31.99 22.08
C ILE A 39 -43.41 -31.76 21.59
N PHE A 40 -43.69 -32.02 20.32
CA PHE A 40 -45.04 -31.91 19.77
C PHE A 40 -46.01 -32.89 20.46
N ALA A 41 -45.60 -34.16 20.63
CA ALA A 41 -46.41 -35.16 21.34
C ALA A 41 -46.70 -34.74 22.80
N GLN A 42 -45.69 -34.24 23.53
CA GLN A 42 -45.85 -33.72 24.89
C GLN A 42 -46.80 -32.52 24.94
N SER A 43 -46.72 -31.60 23.97
CA SER A 43 -47.64 -30.47 23.89
C SER A 43 -49.08 -30.90 23.64
N CYS A 44 -49.29 -31.95 22.83
CA CYS A 44 -50.61 -32.52 22.59
C CYS A 44 -51.18 -33.20 23.84
N GLU A 45 -50.36 -33.97 24.56
CA GLU A 45 -50.75 -34.60 25.82
C GLU A 45 -51.10 -33.57 26.90
N GLU A 46 -50.33 -32.48 27.00
CA GLU A 46 -50.59 -31.41 27.97
C GLU A 46 -51.91 -30.68 27.67
N LYS A 47 -52.22 -30.40 26.39
CA LYS A 47 -53.52 -29.86 26.00
C LYS A 47 -54.67 -30.80 26.34
N LEU A 48 -54.52 -32.09 26.06
CA LEU A 48 -55.53 -33.09 26.42
C LEU A 48 -55.72 -33.20 27.94
N ARG A 49 -54.66 -32.99 28.72
CA ARG A 49 -54.74 -32.93 30.17
C ARG A 49 -55.50 -31.69 30.64
N GLN A 50 -55.21 -30.52 30.09
CA GLN A 50 -55.94 -29.28 30.37
C GLN A 50 -57.43 -29.40 30.04
N ASP A 51 -57.76 -29.99 28.89
CA ASP A 51 -59.15 -30.22 28.48
C ASP A 51 -59.86 -31.21 29.42
N ARG A 52 -59.16 -32.25 29.90
CA ARG A 52 -59.68 -33.18 30.92
C ARG A 52 -59.90 -32.51 32.27
N GLU A 53 -59.09 -31.52 32.64
CA GLU A 53 -59.23 -30.75 33.88
C GLU A 53 -60.40 -29.73 33.79
N LEU A 54 -60.69 -29.19 32.60
CA LEU A 54 -61.80 -28.25 32.37
C LEU A 54 -63.17 -28.95 32.27
N LEU A 55 -63.21 -30.18 31.77
CA LEU A 55 -64.44 -30.95 31.51
C LEU A 55 -65.40 -31.05 32.74
N PRO A 56 -64.91 -31.34 33.97
CA PRO A 56 -65.76 -31.38 35.16
C PRO A 56 -66.38 -30.03 35.51
N SER A 57 -65.67 -28.92 35.31
CA SER A 57 -66.18 -27.57 35.60
C SER A 57 -67.31 -27.19 34.66
N LEU A 58 -67.19 -27.53 33.38
CA LEU A 58 -68.23 -27.34 32.37
C LEU A 58 -69.45 -28.24 32.65
N GLN A 59 -69.23 -29.48 33.08
CA GLN A 59 -70.31 -30.38 33.49
C GLN A 59 -71.06 -29.85 34.74
N ALA A 60 -70.35 -29.25 35.70
CA ALA A 60 -70.97 -28.64 36.87
C ALA A 60 -71.82 -27.42 36.49
N ALA A 61 -71.31 -26.53 35.63
CA ALA A 61 -72.07 -25.39 35.11
C ALA A 61 -73.34 -25.83 34.36
N LEU A 62 -73.23 -26.85 33.51
CA LEU A 62 -74.39 -27.43 32.80
C LEU A 62 -75.42 -28.05 33.76
N GLN A 63 -74.98 -28.64 34.87
CA GLN A 63 -75.89 -29.13 35.91
C GLN A 63 -76.58 -27.99 36.66
N GLU A 64 -75.87 -26.90 36.96
CA GLU A 64 -76.45 -25.70 37.57
C GLU A 64 -77.50 -25.08 36.66
N ASP A 65 -77.20 -24.90 35.38
CA ASP A 65 -78.16 -24.41 34.38
C ASP A 65 -79.38 -25.32 34.25
N SER A 66 -79.18 -26.64 34.27
CA SER A 66 -80.28 -27.62 34.27
C SER A 66 -81.16 -27.48 35.53
N ASN A 67 -80.56 -27.23 36.68
CA ASN A 67 -81.26 -27.03 37.95
C ASN A 67 -82.05 -25.70 37.96
N ILE A 68 -81.47 -24.63 37.41
CA ILE A 68 -82.14 -23.34 37.23
C ILE A 68 -83.33 -23.49 36.28
N LEU A 69 -83.16 -24.20 35.15
CA LEU A 69 -84.24 -24.44 34.21
C LEU A 69 -85.37 -25.28 34.83
N LYS A 70 -85.02 -26.32 35.61
CA LYS A 70 -86.01 -27.09 36.39
C LYS A 70 -86.74 -26.22 37.41
N PHE A 71 -86.04 -25.28 38.07
CA PHE A 71 -86.64 -24.33 38.99
C PHE A 71 -87.65 -23.42 38.27
N VAL A 72 -87.27 -22.81 37.15
CA VAL A 72 -88.14 -21.95 36.33
C VAL A 72 -89.36 -22.70 35.82
N LEU A 73 -89.18 -23.94 35.34
CA LEU A 73 -90.28 -24.80 34.87
C LEU A 73 -91.24 -25.24 35.99
N LYS A 74 -90.77 -25.33 37.23
CA LYS A 74 -91.60 -25.68 38.40
C LYS A 74 -92.48 -24.51 38.85
N TYR A 75 -92.00 -23.27 38.76
CA TYR A 75 -92.76 -22.08 39.16
C TYR A 75 -93.66 -21.50 38.06
N ASN A 76 -93.36 -21.74 36.78
CA ASN A 76 -94.25 -21.39 35.67
C ASN A 76 -95.47 -22.32 35.53
N LYS A 77 -95.66 -23.30 36.42
CA LYS A 77 -96.81 -24.23 36.44
C LYS A 77 -97.79 -24.00 37.61
N LEU A 78 -97.87 -22.79 38.16
CA LEU A 78 -98.98 -22.41 39.04
C LEU A 78 -100.20 -21.98 38.19
N PRO A 79 -101.43 -22.44 38.51
CA PRO A 79 -102.60 -22.18 37.70
C PRO A 79 -103.02 -20.71 37.81
N ILE A 80 -103.21 -20.06 36.67
CA ILE A 80 -104.00 -18.83 36.55
C ILE A 80 -105.42 -19.20 36.96
N LYS A 81 -105.76 -19.00 38.23
CA LYS A 81 -107.14 -19.03 38.74
C LYS A 81 -107.43 -17.74 39.48
N ASP A 82 -108.59 -17.20 39.10
CA ASP A 82 -109.48 -16.32 39.85
C ASP A 82 -109.07 -14.85 40.00
N ALA A 83 -109.42 -14.05 38.99
CA ALA A 83 -109.68 -12.62 39.16
C ALA A 83 -110.79 -12.11 38.23
N PHE A 84 -111.88 -12.87 38.05
CA PHE A 84 -113.17 -12.32 37.57
C PHE A 84 -114.32 -13.15 38.16
N GLY A 85 -114.72 -12.79 39.38
CA GLY A 85 -115.95 -13.22 40.03
C GLY A 85 -116.83 -12.02 40.34
N GLU A 86 -117.90 -11.91 39.56
CA GLU A 86 -119.24 -11.40 39.84
C GLU A 86 -119.48 -9.95 40.34
N GLY A 87 -120.44 -9.29 39.67
CA GLY A 87 -120.89 -7.94 39.95
C GLY A 87 -121.48 -7.77 41.35
N GLN A 88 -121.47 -6.52 41.81
CA GLN A 88 -122.64 -5.74 42.25
C GLN A 88 -122.28 -4.73 43.36
N GLU A 89 -122.63 -3.48 43.07
CA GLU A 89 -122.91 -2.36 43.98
C GLU A 89 -121.76 -1.66 44.73
N LEU A 90 -121.41 -0.51 44.15
CA LEU A 90 -121.11 0.74 44.85
C LEU A 90 -121.95 0.90 46.12
N VAL A 91 -121.28 1.27 47.21
CA VAL A 91 -121.58 2.42 48.08
C VAL A 91 -120.93 2.12 49.42
N SER A 92 -119.84 2.82 49.74
CA SER A 92 -119.84 3.71 50.90
C SER A 92 -118.46 4.35 51.14
N LEU A 93 -118.50 5.67 51.30
CA LEU A 93 -117.63 6.51 52.16
C LEU A 93 -116.43 7.25 51.53
N THR A 94 -116.76 8.47 51.08
CA THR A 94 -116.17 9.75 51.53
C THR A 94 -114.70 10.05 51.23
N GLU A 95 -114.38 10.17 49.94
CA GLU A 95 -113.57 11.28 49.43
C GLU A 95 -114.34 11.86 48.23
N ASN A 96 -114.48 13.19 48.12
CA ASN A 96 -115.18 13.83 46.99
C ASN A 96 -114.59 13.30 45.67
N LEU A 97 -115.43 12.91 44.70
CA LEU A 97 -114.99 12.35 43.41
C LEU A 97 -113.90 13.19 42.73
N GLU A 98 -113.95 14.51 42.91
CA GLU A 98 -112.96 15.44 42.37
C GLU A 98 -111.56 15.29 43.04
N VAL A 99 -111.51 14.92 44.32
CA VAL A 99 -110.26 14.62 45.03
C VAL A 99 -109.67 13.30 44.53
N ILE A 100 -110.51 12.30 44.26
CA ILE A 100 -110.09 11.00 43.70
C ILE A 100 -109.54 11.20 42.28
N ILE A 101 -110.24 11.98 41.43
CA ILE A 101 -109.78 12.33 40.08
C ILE A 101 -108.42 13.04 40.15
N LYS A 102 -108.26 14.07 40.99
CA LYS A 102 -106.98 14.78 41.15
C LYS A 102 -105.85 13.89 41.68
N LYS A 103 -106.14 12.92 42.55
CA LYS A 103 -105.16 11.93 43.01
C LYS A 103 -104.74 10.98 41.88
N ILE A 104 -105.68 10.51 41.07
CA ILE A 104 -105.40 9.67 39.89
C ILE A 104 -104.61 10.46 38.86
N GLU A 105 -104.99 11.70 38.55
CA GLU A 105 -104.25 12.59 37.64
C GLU A 105 -102.83 12.84 38.14
N ALA A 106 -102.65 13.10 39.44
CA ALA A 106 -101.32 13.27 40.03
C ALA A 106 -100.47 12.00 39.92
N GLU A 107 -101.07 10.81 40.09
CA GLU A 107 -100.36 9.54 39.97
C GLU A 107 -100.02 9.22 38.51
N VAL A 108 -100.95 9.46 37.57
CA VAL A 108 -100.69 9.37 36.12
C VAL A 108 -99.58 10.34 35.71
N HIS A 109 -99.59 11.58 36.20
CA HIS A 109 -98.53 12.54 35.91
C HIS A 109 -97.17 12.13 36.50
N LYS A 110 -97.13 11.50 37.69
CA LYS A 110 -95.89 10.93 38.24
C LYS A 110 -95.39 9.78 37.38
N GLN A 111 -96.28 8.88 36.94
CA GLN A 111 -95.92 7.76 36.07
C GLN A 111 -95.42 8.24 34.71
N VAL A 112 -96.08 9.23 34.09
CA VAL A 112 -95.64 9.85 32.83
C VAL A 112 -94.26 10.49 33.02
N LYS A 113 -94.04 11.26 34.10
CA LYS A 113 -92.71 11.82 34.40
C LYS A 113 -91.65 10.74 34.61
N ALA A 114 -91.98 9.63 35.26
CA ALA A 114 -91.07 8.49 35.41
C ALA A 114 -90.75 7.84 34.04
N CYS A 115 -91.75 7.68 33.18
CA CYS A 115 -91.57 7.20 31.81
C CYS A 115 -90.71 8.15 30.97
N ASP A 116 -90.91 9.47 31.08
CA ASP A 116 -90.12 10.48 30.37
C ASP A 116 -88.65 10.42 30.79
N VAL A 117 -88.38 10.31 32.10
CA VAL A 117 -87.01 10.14 32.65
C VAL A 117 -86.37 8.86 32.13
N LEU A 118 -87.10 7.73 32.14
CA LEU A 118 -86.60 6.46 31.60
C LEU A 118 -86.34 6.53 30.09
N GLN A 119 -87.17 7.25 29.33
CA GLN A 119 -86.97 7.44 27.89
C GLN A 119 -85.74 8.31 27.61
N HIS A 120 -85.49 9.34 28.41
CA HIS A 120 -84.26 10.13 28.32
C HIS A 120 -83.02 9.30 28.63
N GLN A 121 -83.06 8.48 29.68
CA GLN A 121 -81.99 7.54 29.97
C GLN A 121 -81.78 6.59 28.80
N LEU A 122 -82.83 5.92 28.28
CA LEU A 122 -82.69 5.02 27.14
C LEU A 122 -82.02 5.69 25.92
N LYS A 123 -82.35 6.94 25.64
CA LYS A 123 -81.70 7.72 24.57
C LYS A 123 -80.21 7.95 24.86
N GLN A 124 -79.84 8.33 26.08
CA GLN A 124 -78.43 8.49 26.47
C GLN A 124 -77.63 7.19 26.32
N TRP A 125 -78.21 6.07 26.76
CA TRP A 125 -77.55 4.75 26.65
C TRP A 125 -77.42 4.30 25.20
N SER A 126 -78.41 4.60 24.35
CA SER A 126 -78.31 4.33 22.91
C SER A 126 -77.20 5.15 22.24
N GLN A 127 -77.05 6.42 22.61
CA GLN A 127 -75.99 7.28 22.08
C GLN A 127 -74.61 6.81 22.52
N ALA A 128 -74.44 6.47 23.80
CA ALA A 128 -73.18 5.93 24.31
C ALA A 128 -72.80 4.61 23.65
N ARG A 129 -73.77 3.71 23.43
CA ARG A 129 -73.55 2.47 22.68
C ARG A 129 -73.12 2.76 21.24
N ASP A 130 -73.77 3.68 20.56
CA ASP A 130 -73.46 4.01 19.16
C ASP A 130 -72.09 4.71 19.03
N GLU A 131 -71.65 5.46 20.04
CA GLU A 131 -70.29 5.99 20.16
C GLU A 131 -69.25 4.87 20.36
N HIS A 132 -69.49 3.95 21.30
CA HIS A 132 -68.62 2.80 21.51
C HIS A 132 -68.54 1.90 20.27
N GLN A 133 -69.65 1.70 19.55
CA GLN A 133 -69.70 0.94 18.30
C GLN A 133 -68.84 1.60 17.22
N ARG A 134 -68.88 2.93 17.09
CA ARG A 134 -68.04 3.68 16.15
C ARG A 134 -66.56 3.58 16.50
N HIS A 135 -66.19 3.74 17.76
CA HIS A 135 -64.80 3.54 18.21
C HIS A 135 -64.30 2.12 17.96
N LEU A 136 -65.13 1.11 18.19
CA LEU A 136 -64.77 -0.27 17.92
C LEU A 136 -64.54 -0.52 16.43
N GLN A 137 -65.37 0.09 15.57
CA GLN A 137 -65.19 0.03 14.12
C GLN A 137 -63.89 0.73 13.68
N GLU A 138 -63.60 1.92 14.21
CA GLU A 138 -62.36 2.67 13.92
C GLU A 138 -61.11 1.86 14.32
N LEU A 139 -61.15 1.16 15.46
CA LEU A 139 -60.05 0.29 15.89
C LEU A 139 -59.89 -0.94 15.00
N GLN A 140 -61.00 -1.58 14.59
CA GLN A 140 -60.96 -2.70 13.67
C GLN A 140 -60.42 -2.29 12.29
N ASP A 141 -60.84 -1.13 11.79
CA ASP A 141 -60.37 -0.58 10.53
C ASP A 141 -58.88 -0.21 10.61
N ALA A 142 -58.40 0.32 11.74
CA ALA A 142 -56.98 0.61 11.97
C ALA A 142 -56.11 -0.66 12.10
N GLU A 143 -56.64 -1.73 12.71
CA GLU A 143 -55.96 -3.03 12.82
C GLU A 143 -55.86 -3.74 11.46
N THR A 144 -56.87 -3.56 10.61
CA THR A 144 -56.90 -4.15 9.25
C THR A 144 -56.30 -3.25 8.17
N ASP A 145 -55.96 -1.98 8.45
CA ASP A 145 -55.38 -1.07 7.45
C ASP A 145 -53.94 -1.50 7.08
N PRO A 146 -53.72 -2.03 5.86
CA PRO A 146 -52.40 -2.47 5.43
C PRO A 146 -51.39 -1.31 5.33
N LYS A 147 -51.86 -0.07 5.23
CA LYS A 147 -50.99 1.12 5.06
C LYS A 147 -50.01 1.32 6.23
N TRP A 148 -50.40 0.94 7.44
CA TRP A 148 -49.53 1.07 8.62
C TRP A 148 -48.61 -0.13 8.81
N GLN A 149 -49.06 -1.32 8.40
CA GLN A 149 -48.31 -2.57 8.57
C GLN A 149 -47.26 -2.77 7.48
N GLU A 150 -47.53 -2.35 6.25
CA GLU A 150 -46.65 -2.58 5.10
C GLU A 150 -45.26 -1.90 5.21
N PRO A 151 -45.15 -0.60 5.59
CA PRO A 151 -43.84 0.03 5.80
C PRO A 151 -43.08 -0.55 7.01
N GLN A 152 -43.79 -0.94 8.07
CA GLN A 152 -43.16 -1.60 9.23
C GLN A 152 -42.64 -2.99 8.87
N LEU A 153 -43.41 -3.80 8.15
CA LEU A 153 -43.01 -5.11 7.65
C LEU A 153 -41.84 -5.00 6.67
N GLN A 154 -41.83 -3.98 5.81
CA GLN A 154 -40.71 -3.72 4.92
C GLN A 154 -39.44 -3.36 5.70
N THR A 155 -39.56 -2.53 6.74
CA THR A 155 -38.45 -2.19 7.65
C THR A 155 -37.91 -3.44 8.37
N ILE A 156 -38.80 -4.30 8.88
CA ILE A 156 -38.41 -5.58 9.52
C ILE A 156 -37.67 -6.48 8.53
N ARG A 157 -38.13 -6.59 7.28
CA ARG A 157 -37.43 -7.35 6.23
C ARG A 157 -36.07 -6.76 5.90
N GLN A 158 -35.96 -5.44 5.82
CA GLN A 158 -34.70 -4.74 5.57
C GLN A 158 -33.68 -5.04 6.67
N LEU A 159 -34.10 -4.88 7.93
CA LEU A 159 -33.27 -5.17 9.10
C LEU A 159 -32.88 -6.66 9.17
N GLY A 160 -33.81 -7.58 8.86
CA GLY A 160 -33.51 -9.00 8.77
C GLY A 160 -32.42 -9.32 7.75
N ASN A 161 -32.53 -8.74 6.54
CA ASN A 161 -31.53 -8.91 5.49
C ASN A 161 -30.17 -8.31 5.88
N ASP A 162 -30.17 -7.17 6.55
CA ASP A 162 -28.93 -6.51 6.96
C ASP A 162 -28.24 -7.23 8.13
N ILE A 163 -29.02 -7.82 9.05
CA ILE A 163 -28.51 -8.71 10.10
C ILE A 163 -27.91 -9.97 9.47
N GLU A 164 -28.57 -10.59 8.50
CA GLU A 164 -28.04 -11.78 7.83
C GLU A 164 -26.73 -11.49 7.08
N LYS A 165 -26.67 -10.36 6.35
CA LYS A 165 -25.42 -9.89 5.72
C LYS A 165 -24.32 -9.65 6.74
N MET A 166 -24.64 -9.06 7.89
CA MET A 166 -23.69 -8.82 8.96
C MET A 166 -23.16 -10.14 9.53
N LEU A 167 -24.02 -11.13 9.77
CA LEU A 167 -23.60 -12.46 10.23
C LEU A 167 -22.68 -13.16 9.21
N MET A 168 -23.00 -13.07 7.92
CA MET A 168 -22.13 -13.60 6.85
C MET A 168 -20.77 -12.89 6.80
N LYS A 169 -20.74 -11.57 6.99
CA LYS A 169 -19.49 -10.78 7.10
C LYS A 169 -18.66 -11.16 8.32
N ILE A 170 -19.31 -11.36 9.47
CA ILE A 170 -18.63 -11.83 10.69
C ILE A 170 -18.03 -13.21 10.45
N HIS A 171 -18.81 -14.16 9.92
CA HIS A 171 -18.33 -15.51 9.66
C HIS A 171 -17.17 -15.56 8.67
N SER A 172 -17.25 -14.80 7.57
CA SER A 172 -16.13 -14.68 6.63
C SER A 172 -14.90 -14.01 7.28
N GLY A 173 -15.11 -12.98 8.10
CA GLY A 173 -14.05 -12.35 8.90
C GLY A 173 -13.38 -13.32 9.88
N GLU A 174 -14.15 -14.19 10.54
CA GLU A 174 -13.63 -15.23 11.42
C GLU A 174 -12.78 -16.27 10.67
N ILE A 175 -13.22 -16.71 9.49
CA ILE A 175 -12.47 -17.64 8.65
C ILE A 175 -11.12 -17.02 8.25
N VAL A 176 -11.15 -15.77 7.78
CA VAL A 176 -9.95 -15.03 7.39
C VAL A 176 -9.02 -14.84 8.60
N THR A 177 -9.55 -14.48 9.76
CA THR A 177 -8.77 -14.34 11.00
C THR A 177 -8.10 -15.65 11.41
N LYS A 178 -8.83 -16.76 11.37
CA LYS A 178 -8.27 -18.10 11.64
C LYS A 178 -7.13 -18.44 10.68
N LEU A 179 -7.29 -18.12 9.40
CA LEU A 179 -6.24 -18.33 8.40
C LEU A 179 -4.99 -17.49 8.68
N TYR A 180 -5.16 -16.21 9.04
CA TYR A 180 -4.04 -15.34 9.40
C TYR A 180 -3.30 -15.84 10.65
N LEU A 181 -4.02 -16.30 11.66
CA LEU A 181 -3.41 -16.89 12.86
C LEU A 181 -2.61 -18.17 12.52
N GLN A 182 -3.16 -19.05 11.69
CA GLN A 182 -2.45 -20.25 11.22
C GLN A 182 -1.19 -19.89 10.42
N LEU A 183 -1.27 -18.91 9.52
CA LEU A 183 -0.11 -18.42 8.77
C LEU A 183 0.95 -17.84 9.70
N GLN A 184 0.54 -17.07 10.70
CA GLN A 184 1.45 -16.52 11.70
C GLN A 184 2.17 -17.62 12.49
N GLU A 185 1.49 -18.70 12.86
CA GLU A 185 2.12 -19.84 13.53
C GLU A 185 3.15 -20.53 12.65
N VAL A 186 2.84 -20.75 11.37
CA VAL A 186 3.80 -21.34 10.41
C VAL A 186 5.02 -20.43 10.26
N LEU A 187 4.81 -19.13 10.06
CA LEU A 187 5.90 -18.16 9.94
C LEU A 187 6.76 -18.12 11.20
N LYS A 188 6.16 -18.17 12.39
CA LYS A 188 6.91 -18.26 13.66
C LYS A 188 7.76 -19.53 13.73
N ARG A 189 7.24 -20.68 13.26
CA ARG A 189 8.01 -21.92 13.21
C ARG A 189 9.19 -21.81 12.24
N GLU A 190 8.96 -21.29 11.04
CA GLU A 190 10.03 -21.06 10.05
C GLU A 190 11.12 -20.13 10.59
N LEU A 191 10.73 -19.07 11.29
CA LEU A 191 11.65 -18.10 11.87
C LEU A 191 12.52 -18.68 13.00
N VAL A 192 12.14 -19.80 13.61
CA VAL A 192 12.98 -20.51 14.59
C VAL A 192 14.11 -21.28 13.89
N TYR A 193 13.86 -21.85 12.71
CA TYR A 193 14.84 -22.67 11.98
C TYR A 193 15.77 -21.83 11.10
N LEU A 194 15.30 -20.71 10.57
CA LEU A 194 16.08 -19.87 9.65
C LEU A 194 17.42 -19.40 10.25
N PRO A 195 17.50 -18.92 11.51
CA PRO A 195 18.77 -18.56 12.14
C PRO A 195 19.70 -19.75 12.34
N GLN A 196 19.16 -20.95 12.60
CA GLN A 196 19.98 -22.16 12.75
C GLN A 196 20.63 -22.57 11.42
N TYR A 197 19.86 -22.50 10.33
CA TYR A 197 20.37 -22.75 8.99
C TYR A 197 21.44 -21.71 8.59
N LEU A 198 21.21 -20.44 8.92
CA LEU A 198 22.19 -19.37 8.70
C LEU A 198 23.48 -19.62 9.49
N ASN A 199 23.35 -19.98 10.78
CA ASN A 199 24.52 -20.31 11.62
C ASN A 199 25.32 -21.49 11.06
N LEU A 200 24.65 -22.53 10.54
CA LEU A 200 25.31 -23.66 9.90
C LEU A 200 26.08 -23.22 8.65
N LEU A 201 25.47 -22.42 7.78
CA LEU A 201 26.13 -21.89 6.57
C LEU A 201 27.30 -20.97 6.91
N CYS A 202 27.15 -20.10 7.92
CA CYS A 202 28.24 -19.26 8.43
C CYS A 202 29.39 -20.12 8.95
N GLY A 203 29.10 -21.16 9.74
CA GLY A 203 30.11 -22.11 10.23
C GLY A 203 30.85 -22.81 9.09
N MET A 204 30.12 -23.33 8.09
CA MET A 204 30.72 -23.95 6.91
C MET A 204 31.63 -22.98 6.14
N THR A 205 31.22 -21.72 6.00
CA THR A 205 32.02 -20.70 5.30
C THR A 205 33.32 -20.40 6.04
N VAL A 206 33.28 -20.31 7.38
CA VAL A 206 34.48 -20.15 8.21
C VAL A 206 35.43 -21.34 8.03
N MET A 207 34.90 -22.57 8.11
CA MET A 207 35.69 -23.79 7.90
C MET A 207 36.39 -23.80 6.53
N TYR A 208 35.66 -23.50 5.44
CA TYR A 208 36.25 -23.45 4.11
C TYR A 208 37.29 -22.34 3.95
N HIS A 209 37.08 -21.19 4.61
CA HIS A 209 38.06 -20.12 4.60
C HIS A 209 39.36 -20.52 5.32
N GLU A 210 39.24 -21.17 6.48
CA GLU A 210 40.37 -21.71 7.23
C GLU A 210 41.13 -22.77 6.43
N GLU A 211 40.44 -23.70 5.77
CA GLU A 211 41.07 -24.70 4.89
C GLU A 211 41.82 -24.05 3.72
N LEU A 212 41.19 -23.06 3.05
CA LEU A 212 41.80 -22.37 1.93
C LEU A 212 43.05 -21.57 2.36
N THR A 213 42.98 -20.87 3.49
CA THR A 213 44.11 -20.12 4.04
C THR A 213 45.24 -21.05 4.45
N ALA A 214 44.94 -22.19 5.09
CA ALA A 214 45.93 -23.22 5.40
C ALA A 214 46.61 -23.77 4.14
N GLN A 215 45.84 -24.06 3.09
CA GLN A 215 46.38 -24.54 1.82
C GLN A 215 47.29 -23.50 1.14
N ASN A 216 46.91 -22.22 1.19
CA ASN A 216 47.73 -21.13 0.66
C ASN A 216 49.03 -20.96 1.46
N ASN A 217 48.97 -21.06 2.78
CA ASN A 217 50.14 -21.01 3.65
C ASN A 217 51.10 -22.18 3.36
N LEU A 218 50.58 -23.39 3.12
CA LEU A 218 51.40 -24.54 2.70
C LEU A 218 52.08 -24.30 1.35
N LYS A 219 51.34 -23.82 0.34
CA LYS A 219 51.92 -23.48 -0.98
C LYS A 219 53.00 -22.40 -0.88
N ALA A 220 52.78 -21.36 -0.07
CA ALA A 220 53.76 -20.32 0.18
C ALA A 220 55.02 -20.89 0.85
N ASN A 221 54.86 -21.72 1.89
CA ASN A 221 55.98 -22.36 2.58
C ASN A 221 56.78 -23.29 1.65
N ASP A 222 56.11 -24.07 0.80
CA ASP A 222 56.78 -24.91 -0.19
C ASP A 222 57.56 -24.10 -1.23
N SER A 223 57.04 -22.93 -1.63
CA SER A 223 57.78 -22.01 -2.50
C SER A 223 59.02 -21.45 -1.82
N ILE A 224 58.93 -21.08 -0.53
CA ILE A 224 60.06 -20.61 0.28
C ILE A 224 61.10 -21.72 0.42
N LYS A 225 60.69 -22.96 0.73
CA LYS A 225 61.60 -24.12 0.81
C LYS A 225 62.34 -24.36 -0.50
N LYS A 226 61.64 -24.28 -1.65
CA LYS A 226 62.27 -24.42 -2.98
C LYS A 226 63.29 -23.31 -3.25
N LEU A 227 63.00 -22.07 -2.87
CA LEU A 227 63.94 -20.96 -2.99
C LEU A 227 65.16 -21.15 -2.08
N MET A 228 64.95 -21.53 -0.81
CA MET A 228 66.03 -21.83 0.12
C MET A 228 66.91 -22.98 -0.36
N ALA A 229 66.32 -24.04 -0.92
CA ALA A 229 67.07 -25.17 -1.47
C ALA A 229 67.94 -24.78 -2.68
N LYS A 230 67.50 -23.80 -3.49
CA LYS A 230 68.30 -23.26 -4.61
C LYS A 230 69.38 -22.29 -4.13
N ALA A 231 69.06 -21.38 -3.21
CA ALA A 231 69.98 -20.37 -2.72
C ALA A 231 71.09 -20.96 -1.82
N GLY A 232 70.78 -22.00 -1.03
CA GLY A 232 71.72 -22.59 -0.06
C GLY A 232 73.03 -23.10 -0.67
N PRO A 233 73.02 -23.90 -1.76
CA PRO A 233 74.24 -24.30 -2.47
C PRO A 233 75.01 -23.10 -3.03
N GLN A 234 74.33 -22.11 -3.61
CA GLN A 234 74.98 -20.91 -4.17
C GLN A 234 75.74 -20.14 -3.10
N VAL A 235 75.12 -19.92 -1.92
CA VAL A 235 75.78 -19.26 -0.77
C VAL A 235 76.97 -20.07 -0.27
N ARG A 236 76.89 -21.41 -0.27
CA ARG A 236 78.01 -22.28 0.11
C ARG A 236 79.19 -22.18 -0.86
N VAL A 237 78.92 -22.20 -2.17
CA VAL A 237 79.95 -22.03 -3.20
C VAL A 237 80.57 -20.63 -3.12
N GLU A 238 79.74 -19.59 -2.98
CA GLU A 238 80.23 -18.22 -2.82
C GLU A 238 81.13 -18.08 -1.59
N LYS A 239 80.75 -18.71 -0.47
CA LYS A 239 81.61 -18.79 0.73
C LYS A 239 82.92 -19.52 0.44
N GLN A 240 82.88 -20.68 -0.19
CA GLN A 240 84.10 -21.43 -0.54
C GLN A 240 85.05 -20.62 -1.44
N LEU A 241 84.52 -19.92 -2.44
CA LEU A 241 85.31 -19.05 -3.32
C LEU A 241 85.91 -17.87 -2.55
N ARG A 242 85.15 -17.24 -1.65
CA ARG A 242 85.68 -16.20 -0.74
C ARG A 242 86.80 -16.74 0.14
N ASP A 243 86.62 -17.92 0.73
CA ASP A 243 87.61 -18.55 1.60
C ASP A 243 88.89 -18.95 0.83
N GLN A 244 88.75 -19.44 -0.40
CA GLN A 244 89.87 -19.73 -1.31
C GLN A 244 90.64 -18.46 -1.69
N SER A 245 89.92 -17.41 -2.10
CA SER A 245 90.53 -16.12 -2.42
C SER A 245 91.28 -15.52 -1.22
N LEU A 246 90.70 -15.62 -0.01
CA LEU A 246 91.36 -15.22 1.23
C LEU A 246 92.61 -16.07 1.53
N ALA A 247 92.58 -17.38 1.25
CA ALA A 247 93.75 -18.25 1.44
C ALA A 247 94.87 -17.95 0.44
N GLU A 248 94.54 -17.65 -0.82
CA GLU A 248 95.49 -17.20 -1.84
C GLU A 248 96.13 -15.87 -1.46
N GLN A 249 95.34 -14.89 -1.01
CA GLN A 249 95.85 -13.62 -0.49
C GLN A 249 96.79 -13.83 0.70
N LYS A 250 96.44 -14.70 1.65
CA LYS A 250 97.31 -15.05 2.79
C LYS A 250 98.62 -15.68 2.34
N LYS A 251 98.60 -16.63 1.39
CA LYS A 251 99.81 -17.25 0.82
C LYS A 251 100.70 -16.21 0.14
N HIS A 252 100.11 -15.28 -0.60
CA HIS A 252 100.87 -14.20 -1.25
C HIS A 252 101.57 -13.32 -0.20
N ILE A 253 100.86 -12.93 0.86
CA ILE A 253 101.43 -12.17 1.99
C ILE A 253 102.58 -12.96 2.66
N GLU A 254 102.42 -14.26 2.88
CA GLU A 254 103.49 -15.10 3.45
C GLU A 254 104.70 -15.23 2.51
N SER A 255 104.48 -15.32 1.20
CA SER A 255 105.57 -15.34 0.21
C SER A 255 106.36 -14.05 0.25
N LEU A 256 105.66 -12.90 0.26
CA LEU A 256 106.29 -11.58 0.41
C LEU A 256 107.08 -11.47 1.71
N ARG A 257 106.56 -12.01 2.84
CA ARG A 257 107.31 -12.05 4.10
C ARG A 257 108.57 -12.90 4.03
N ARG A 258 108.52 -14.08 3.40
CA ARG A 258 109.71 -14.93 3.21
C ARG A 258 110.73 -14.27 2.29
N GLU A 259 110.27 -13.59 1.24
CA GLU A 259 111.12 -12.84 0.33
C GLU A 259 111.78 -11.67 1.06
N GLU A 260 111.03 -10.90 1.86
CA GLU A 260 111.53 -9.83 2.72
C GLU A 260 112.56 -10.35 3.75
N GLU A 261 112.32 -11.52 4.35
CA GLU A 261 113.27 -12.18 5.25
C GLU A 261 114.55 -12.64 4.50
N SER A 262 114.42 -13.19 3.29
CA SER A 262 115.55 -13.58 2.46
C SER A 262 116.36 -12.37 1.97
N GLU A 263 115.69 -11.28 1.63
CA GLU A 263 116.32 -10.03 1.22
C GLU A 263 117.00 -9.36 2.41
N ARG A 264 116.41 -9.42 3.61
CA ARG A 264 117.08 -9.01 4.85
C ARG A 264 118.32 -9.83 5.13
N GLN A 265 118.29 -11.15 4.92
CA GLN A 265 119.47 -12.01 5.07
C GLN A 265 120.55 -11.71 4.02
N GLN A 266 120.17 -11.47 2.76
CA GLN A 266 121.10 -11.05 1.70
C GLN A 266 121.68 -9.66 1.98
N ARG A 267 120.88 -8.71 2.47
CA ARG A 267 121.37 -7.40 2.92
C ARG A 267 122.30 -7.52 4.12
N GLN A 268 122.03 -8.42 5.07
CA GLN A 268 122.95 -8.71 6.19
C GLN A 268 124.25 -9.37 5.73
N GLN A 269 124.22 -10.28 4.74
CA GLN A 269 125.41 -10.83 4.10
C GLN A 269 126.20 -9.78 3.30
N ALA A 270 125.52 -8.92 2.53
CA ALA A 270 126.15 -7.83 1.79
C ALA A 270 126.77 -6.80 2.74
N VAL A 271 126.12 -6.47 3.85
CA VAL A 271 126.68 -5.61 4.91
C VAL A 271 127.84 -6.31 5.61
N SER A 272 127.79 -7.63 5.82
CA SER A 272 128.92 -8.38 6.39
C SER A 272 130.10 -8.50 5.43
N MET A 273 129.89 -8.49 4.10
CA MET A 273 130.96 -8.44 3.10
C MET A 273 131.49 -7.02 2.90
N LEU A 274 130.64 -6.00 2.96
CA LEU A 274 131.02 -4.58 2.93
C LEU A 274 131.65 -4.11 4.25
N SER A 275 131.43 -4.81 5.38
CA SER A 275 132.15 -4.57 6.64
C SER A 275 133.54 -5.21 6.67
N ALA A 276 133.90 -6.03 5.67
CA ALA A 276 135.24 -6.60 5.52
C ALA A 276 136.10 -5.83 4.49
N GLU A 277 135.53 -4.93 3.69
CA GLU A 277 136.26 -4.17 2.65
C GLU A 277 135.89 -2.68 2.57
N GLN A 278 135.48 -2.06 3.69
CA GLN A 278 135.23 -0.62 3.72
C GLN A 278 135.83 0.08 4.94
N ASP A 279 137.16 -0.03 5.03
CA ASP A 279 138.02 1.02 5.58
C ASP A 279 138.93 1.52 4.45
N GLN A 280 138.41 2.35 3.54
CA GLN A 280 139.16 3.44 2.88
C GLN A 280 138.35 4.22 1.83
N SER A 281 138.54 5.54 1.93
CA SER A 281 138.42 6.58 0.91
C SER A 281 137.04 7.11 0.52
N SER A 282 136.72 8.21 1.21
CA SER A 282 136.10 9.42 0.65
C SER A 282 136.80 9.88 -0.65
N SER A 283 136.02 10.39 -1.60
CA SER A 283 136.29 11.69 -2.24
C SER A 283 135.10 12.16 -3.08
N GLU A 284 134.80 13.44 -2.92
CA GLU A 284 133.79 14.28 -3.55
C GLU A 284 133.95 14.41 -5.07
N THR A 285 132.87 14.76 -5.79
CA THR A 285 132.80 16.02 -6.58
C THR A 285 131.41 16.27 -7.19
N VAL A 286 130.82 17.43 -6.81
CA VAL A 286 130.24 18.51 -7.64
C VAL A 286 129.21 18.14 -8.73
N GLY A 287 128.01 18.73 -8.81
CA GLY A 287 127.56 20.05 -8.33
C GLY A 287 126.52 20.73 -9.23
N SER A 288 125.99 20.06 -10.27
CA SER A 288 124.76 20.48 -10.98
C SER A 288 123.62 19.46 -10.92
N ASP A 289 123.84 18.34 -10.22
CA ASP A 289 122.85 17.28 -10.00
C ASP A 289 122.09 17.44 -8.69
N VAL A 290 122.52 18.32 -7.78
CA VAL A 290 121.97 18.40 -6.41
C VAL A 290 120.60 19.06 -6.38
N GLU A 291 120.36 20.06 -7.22
CA GLU A 291 119.07 20.77 -7.28
C GLU A 291 118.02 19.99 -8.07
N ALA A 292 118.44 19.33 -9.16
CA ALA A 292 117.64 18.35 -9.89
C ALA A 292 117.32 17.13 -9.01
N ALA A 293 118.29 16.61 -8.24
CA ALA A 293 118.09 15.53 -7.28
C ALA A 293 117.18 15.96 -6.12
N LYS A 294 117.28 17.20 -5.63
CA LYS A 294 116.38 17.70 -4.58
C LYS A 294 114.95 17.88 -5.09
N ALA A 295 114.76 18.43 -6.29
CA ALA A 295 113.46 18.50 -6.95
C ALA A 295 112.89 17.10 -7.28
N MET A 296 113.76 16.14 -7.61
CA MET A 296 113.37 14.73 -7.78
C MET A 296 112.92 14.11 -6.46
N MET A 297 113.69 14.34 -5.39
CA MET A 297 113.41 13.83 -4.04
C MET A 297 112.11 14.42 -3.48
N ASP A 298 111.87 15.73 -3.66
CA ASP A 298 110.62 16.40 -3.27
C ASP A 298 109.42 15.87 -4.07
N ARG A 299 109.61 15.63 -5.38
CA ARG A 299 108.58 15.02 -6.24
C ARG A 299 108.30 13.57 -5.83
N GLU A 300 109.32 12.80 -5.47
CA GLU A 300 109.20 11.42 -5.00
C GLU A 300 108.50 11.35 -3.62
N ALA A 301 108.84 12.24 -2.70
CA ALA A 301 108.16 12.39 -1.41
C ALA A 301 106.68 12.75 -1.59
N PHE A 302 106.35 13.66 -2.51
CA PHE A 302 104.95 13.98 -2.82
C PHE A 302 104.21 12.78 -3.44
N MET A 303 104.83 12.04 -4.36
CA MET A 303 104.21 10.88 -5.01
C MET A 303 103.96 9.75 -4.02
N THR A 304 104.91 9.47 -3.13
CA THR A 304 104.76 8.47 -2.07
C THR A 304 103.69 8.87 -1.06
N GLU A 305 103.61 10.13 -0.66
CA GLU A 305 102.53 10.65 0.20
C GLU A 305 101.15 10.46 -0.43
N LYS A 306 101.01 10.75 -1.74
CA LYS A 306 99.74 10.55 -2.46
C LYS A 306 99.39 9.09 -2.61
N MET A 307 100.36 8.21 -2.85
CA MET A 307 100.13 6.78 -2.94
C MET A 307 99.75 6.17 -1.58
N GLU A 308 100.36 6.59 -0.47
CA GLU A 308 99.97 6.15 0.88
C GLU A 308 98.59 6.68 1.28
N LYS A 309 98.24 7.92 0.89
CA LYS A 309 96.87 8.45 1.04
C LYS A 309 95.85 7.62 0.24
N ALA A 310 96.19 7.23 -0.99
CA ALA A 310 95.33 6.39 -1.83
C ALA A 310 95.17 4.96 -1.25
N LYS A 311 96.26 4.38 -0.74
CA LYS A 311 96.25 3.11 -0.02
C LYS A 311 95.36 3.16 1.22
N ALA A 312 95.46 4.23 2.03
CA ALA A 312 94.61 4.44 3.20
C ALA A 312 93.12 4.58 2.82
N ALA A 313 92.82 5.34 1.75
CA ALA A 313 91.45 5.53 1.28
C ALA A 313 90.81 4.25 0.73
N LEU A 314 91.58 3.44 -0.02
CA LEU A 314 91.13 2.19 -0.63
C LEU A 314 91.25 0.98 0.30
N LYS A 315 91.88 1.15 1.47
CA LYS A 315 92.16 0.08 2.45
C LYS A 315 92.95 -1.08 1.84
N CYS A 316 93.94 -0.76 1.01
CA CYS A 316 94.84 -1.75 0.38
C CYS A 316 96.01 -2.10 1.31
N SER A 317 96.54 -3.33 1.19
CA SER A 317 97.72 -3.80 1.93
C SER A 317 99.02 -3.21 1.40
N SER A 318 99.15 -3.08 0.08
CA SER A 318 100.34 -2.59 -0.61
C SER A 318 99.99 -1.47 -1.58
N LEU A 319 100.96 -0.58 -1.88
CA LEU A 319 100.82 0.46 -2.91
C LEU A 319 100.55 -0.16 -4.30
N TRP A 320 101.08 -1.37 -4.53
CA TRP A 320 100.92 -2.10 -5.79
C TRP A 320 99.52 -2.71 -5.99
N ASP A 321 98.72 -2.82 -4.93
CA ASP A 321 97.34 -3.34 -4.97
C ASP A 321 96.31 -2.26 -5.37
N ILE A 322 96.73 -1.00 -5.43
CA ILE A 322 95.85 0.14 -5.74
C ILE A 322 95.17 -0.03 -7.12
N PRO A 323 95.89 -0.35 -8.23
CA PRO A 323 95.26 -0.47 -9.54
C PRO A 323 94.26 -1.63 -9.63
N SER A 324 94.57 -2.78 -9.03
CA SER A 324 93.70 -3.95 -9.04
C SER A 324 92.43 -3.72 -8.22
N THR A 325 92.56 -3.04 -7.07
CA THR A 325 91.43 -2.67 -6.20
C THR A 325 90.50 -1.67 -6.89
N ILE A 326 91.05 -0.64 -7.55
CA ILE A 326 90.26 0.32 -8.33
C ILE A 326 89.52 -0.37 -9.47
N GLN A 327 90.19 -1.28 -10.19
CA GLN A 327 89.56 -2.04 -11.27
C GLN A 327 88.43 -2.96 -10.77
N ALA A 328 88.61 -3.60 -9.61
CA ALA A 328 87.59 -4.42 -8.97
C ALA A 328 86.38 -3.58 -8.51
N GLN A 329 86.63 -2.41 -7.90
CA GLN A 329 85.56 -1.46 -7.53
C GLN A 329 84.79 -0.97 -8.75
N ARG A 330 85.48 -0.65 -9.85
CA ARG A 330 84.84 -0.23 -11.11
C ARG A 330 83.96 -1.34 -11.70
N LYS A 331 84.43 -2.60 -11.68
CA LYS A 331 83.61 -3.75 -12.11
C LYS A 331 82.40 -3.97 -11.19
N SER A 332 82.60 -3.85 -9.88
CA SER A 332 81.52 -3.96 -8.89
C SER A 332 80.47 -2.86 -9.08
N LEU A 333 80.89 -1.62 -9.31
CA LEU A 333 80.02 -0.49 -9.59
C LEU A 333 79.23 -0.71 -10.88
N GLY A 334 79.88 -1.17 -11.96
CA GLY A 334 79.17 -1.51 -13.20
C GLY A 334 78.15 -2.65 -13.03
N ASN A 335 78.46 -3.67 -12.23
CA ASN A 335 77.50 -4.73 -11.91
C ASN A 335 76.31 -4.21 -11.08
N LEU A 336 76.57 -3.29 -10.13
CA LEU A 336 75.53 -2.65 -9.34
C LEU A 336 74.61 -1.77 -10.19
N GLU A 337 75.18 -0.98 -11.11
CA GLU A 337 74.42 -0.19 -12.09
C GLU A 337 73.52 -1.11 -12.93
N GLN A 338 74.05 -2.21 -13.48
CA GLN A 338 73.25 -3.19 -14.23
C GLN A 338 72.13 -3.81 -13.37
N HIS A 339 72.40 -4.08 -12.09
CA HIS A 339 71.37 -4.58 -11.18
C HIS A 339 70.28 -3.54 -10.90
N ILE A 340 70.66 -2.27 -10.74
CA ILE A 340 69.71 -1.16 -10.57
C ILE A 340 68.83 -1.02 -11.81
N ASP A 341 69.43 -1.06 -13.00
CA ASP A 341 68.69 -0.98 -14.27
C ASP A 341 67.72 -2.16 -14.43
N ALA A 342 68.16 -3.40 -14.17
CA ALA A 342 67.29 -4.56 -14.22
C ALA A 342 66.16 -4.51 -13.17
N CYS A 343 66.38 -3.90 -12.01
CA CYS A 343 65.34 -3.68 -11.01
C CYS A 343 64.33 -2.61 -11.46
N ASN A 344 64.81 -1.53 -12.08
CA ASN A 344 63.97 -0.48 -12.63
C ASN A 344 63.09 -1.02 -13.78
N GLU A 345 63.64 -1.83 -14.68
CA GLU A 345 62.89 -2.48 -15.75
C GLU A 345 61.79 -3.40 -15.20
N LYS A 346 62.10 -4.23 -14.19
CA LYS A 346 61.10 -5.08 -13.52
C LYS A 346 60.01 -4.25 -12.84
N LYS A 347 60.37 -3.13 -12.21
CA LYS A 347 59.41 -2.21 -11.58
C LYS A 347 58.45 -1.64 -12.62
N GLU A 348 58.95 -1.18 -13.76
CA GLU A 348 58.10 -0.66 -14.84
C GLU A 348 57.23 -1.75 -15.48
N ALA A 349 57.75 -2.96 -15.65
CA ALA A 349 56.95 -4.10 -16.11
C ALA A 349 55.82 -4.43 -15.12
N LEU A 350 56.11 -4.45 -13.82
CA LEU A 350 55.11 -4.71 -12.78
C LEU A 350 54.04 -3.61 -12.72
N LYS A 351 54.42 -2.34 -12.86
CA LYS A 351 53.46 -1.24 -12.96
C LYS A 351 52.50 -1.42 -14.14
N LYS A 352 53.01 -1.77 -15.32
CA LYS A 352 52.16 -2.05 -16.49
C LYS A 352 51.21 -3.21 -16.24
N THR A 353 51.68 -4.30 -15.63
CA THR A 353 50.80 -5.43 -15.29
C THR A 353 49.75 -5.05 -14.25
N LEU A 354 50.08 -4.16 -13.31
CA LEU A 354 49.14 -3.65 -12.32
C LEU A 354 48.05 -2.82 -13.00
N GLU A 355 48.42 -1.87 -13.86
CA GLU A 355 47.49 -1.06 -14.64
C GLU A 355 46.56 -1.93 -15.51
N GLU A 356 47.10 -2.98 -16.15
CA GLU A 356 46.29 -3.95 -16.91
C GLU A 356 45.30 -4.71 -16.04
N LEU A 357 45.71 -5.13 -14.84
CA LEU A 357 44.85 -5.84 -13.89
C LEU A 357 43.79 -4.93 -13.30
N GLU A 358 44.13 -3.69 -12.97
CA GLU A 358 43.18 -2.67 -12.52
C GLU A 358 42.14 -2.37 -13.60
N LEU A 359 42.55 -2.28 -14.87
CA LEU A 359 41.63 -2.12 -16.00
C LEU A 359 40.72 -3.34 -16.16
N LYS A 360 41.26 -4.57 -16.04
CA LYS A 360 40.45 -5.81 -16.05
C LYS A 360 39.48 -5.87 -14.86
N GLN A 361 39.92 -5.47 -13.68
CA GLN A 361 39.07 -5.42 -12.49
C GLN A 361 37.98 -4.37 -12.63
N ALA A 362 38.29 -3.18 -13.17
CA ALA A 362 37.30 -2.16 -13.47
C ALA A 362 36.27 -2.68 -14.48
N LYS A 363 36.72 -3.33 -15.56
CA LYS A 363 35.82 -4.02 -16.50
C LYS A 363 34.93 -5.02 -15.77
N LEU A 364 35.47 -5.92 -14.96
CA LEU A 364 34.66 -6.89 -14.22
C LEU A 364 33.74 -6.26 -13.15
N LYS A 365 34.13 -5.14 -12.54
CA LYS A 365 33.34 -4.42 -11.53
C LYS A 365 32.19 -3.65 -12.14
N PHE A 366 32.36 -3.14 -13.37
CA PHE A 366 31.36 -2.34 -14.08
C PHE A 366 30.60 -3.12 -15.16
N GLU A 367 31.12 -4.26 -15.63
CA GLU A 367 30.39 -5.28 -16.39
C GLU A 367 29.61 -6.16 -15.43
N GLN A 368 28.47 -5.64 -14.97
CA GLN A 368 27.35 -6.47 -14.52
C GLN A 368 26.98 -7.45 -15.67
N PRO A 369 26.50 -8.68 -15.45
CA PRO A 369 26.16 -9.60 -16.54
C PRO A 369 25.09 -8.99 -17.47
N VAL A 370 25.55 -8.33 -18.53
CA VAL A 370 24.74 -7.69 -19.56
C VAL A 370 24.33 -8.78 -20.53
N SER A 371 23.07 -9.20 -20.43
CA SER A 371 22.26 -9.62 -21.59
C SER A 371 20.82 -9.93 -21.17
N THR A 372 20.59 -10.63 -20.07
CA THR A 372 19.23 -11.04 -19.68
C THR A 372 18.49 -10.00 -18.84
N ILE A 373 19.20 -9.29 -17.95
CA ILE A 373 18.59 -8.31 -17.06
C ILE A 373 18.21 -7.03 -17.82
N ARG A 374 19.10 -6.53 -18.70
CA ARG A 374 18.80 -5.32 -19.50
C ARG A 374 17.66 -5.53 -20.50
N LEU A 375 17.59 -6.68 -21.16
CA LEU A 375 16.46 -7.00 -22.05
C LEU A 375 15.13 -7.07 -21.29
N ARG A 376 15.12 -7.69 -20.10
CA ARG A 376 13.93 -7.69 -19.24
C ARG A 376 13.57 -6.30 -18.72
N GLU A 377 14.56 -5.47 -18.41
CA GLU A 377 14.32 -4.09 -17.99
C GLU A 377 13.73 -3.24 -19.12
N GLU A 378 14.22 -3.40 -20.34
CA GLU A 378 13.67 -2.74 -21.53
C GLU A 378 12.24 -3.23 -21.82
N GLU A 379 11.98 -4.53 -21.75
CA GLU A 379 10.63 -5.12 -21.89
C GLU A 379 9.67 -4.60 -20.82
N LEU A 380 10.10 -4.53 -19.56
CA LEU A 380 9.30 -3.97 -18.48
C LEU A 380 9.02 -2.47 -18.66
N ARG A 381 9.98 -1.70 -19.18
CA ARG A 381 9.78 -0.28 -19.50
C ARG A 381 8.81 -0.08 -20.65
N GLU A 382 8.85 -0.95 -21.66
CA GLU A 382 7.90 -0.89 -22.77
C GLU A 382 6.49 -1.26 -22.29
N ASN A 383 6.36 -2.30 -21.47
CA ASN A 383 5.08 -2.68 -20.84
C ASN A 383 4.53 -1.58 -19.93
N LEU A 384 5.40 -0.91 -19.15
CA LEU A 384 5.01 0.23 -18.32
C LEU A 384 4.43 1.36 -19.17
N LYS A 385 5.11 1.74 -20.26
CA LYS A 385 4.61 2.77 -21.18
C LYS A 385 3.27 2.38 -21.81
N GLN A 386 3.11 1.12 -22.20
CA GLN A 386 1.84 0.63 -22.73
C GLN A 386 0.71 0.72 -21.70
N GLU A 387 0.96 0.32 -20.45
CA GLU A 387 -0.04 0.47 -19.38
C GLU A 387 -0.33 1.93 -19.02
N GLU A 388 0.66 2.82 -19.03
CA GLU A 388 0.47 4.26 -18.85
C GLU A 388 -0.44 4.83 -19.95
N THR A 389 -0.18 4.53 -21.22
CA THR A 389 -1.05 4.98 -22.33
C THR A 389 -2.45 4.40 -22.24
N ARG A 390 -2.59 3.14 -21.79
CA ARG A 390 -3.90 2.50 -21.57
C ARG A 390 -4.67 3.19 -20.43
N LEU A 391 -3.97 3.56 -19.36
CA LEU A 391 -4.53 4.26 -18.22
C LEU A 391 -4.97 5.67 -18.59
N GLU A 392 -4.15 6.42 -19.33
CA GLU A 392 -4.51 7.75 -19.85
C GLU A 392 -5.75 7.68 -20.75
N GLN A 393 -5.83 6.69 -21.64
CA GLN A 393 -7.02 6.47 -22.48
C GLN A 393 -8.26 6.17 -21.64
N MET A 394 -8.14 5.34 -20.60
CA MET A 394 -9.26 5.02 -19.72
C MET A 394 -9.70 6.23 -18.89
N GLN A 395 -8.76 7.03 -18.40
CA GLN A 395 -9.05 8.28 -17.70
C GLN A 395 -9.75 9.28 -18.61
N ALA A 396 -9.26 9.47 -19.85
CA ALA A 396 -9.90 10.34 -20.83
C ALA A 396 -11.33 9.87 -21.17
N HIS A 397 -11.53 8.57 -21.32
CA HIS A 397 -12.85 7.99 -21.55
C HIS A 397 -13.80 8.20 -20.35
N MET A 398 -13.31 8.00 -19.13
CA MET A 398 -14.07 8.24 -17.91
C MET A 398 -14.49 9.71 -17.77
N LEU A 399 -13.55 10.64 -18.00
CA LEU A 399 -13.81 12.08 -17.95
C LEU A 399 -14.82 12.52 -19.02
N ASN A 400 -14.74 11.97 -20.23
CA ASN A 400 -15.74 12.21 -21.28
C ASN A 400 -17.13 11.67 -20.91
N ASN A 401 -17.20 10.50 -20.26
CA ASN A 401 -18.48 9.97 -19.80
C ASN A 401 -19.08 10.79 -18.66
N GLN A 402 -18.25 11.30 -17.76
CA GLN A 402 -18.70 12.20 -16.70
C GLN A 402 -19.23 13.52 -17.28
N LYS A 403 -18.52 14.12 -18.25
CA LYS A 403 -19.01 15.31 -18.98
C LYS A 403 -20.37 15.05 -19.64
N ARG A 404 -20.51 13.92 -20.35
CA ARG A 404 -21.78 13.53 -20.97
C ARG A 404 -22.88 13.34 -19.94
N LEU A 405 -22.58 12.74 -18.78
CA LEU A 405 -23.57 12.56 -17.73
C LEU A 405 -24.09 13.92 -17.25
N ILE A 406 -23.18 14.85 -16.93
CA ILE A 406 -23.52 16.23 -16.53
C ILE A 406 -24.36 16.93 -17.61
N GLU A 407 -23.99 16.79 -18.89
CA GLU A 407 -24.79 17.31 -20.02
C GLU A 407 -26.21 16.72 -20.03
N PHE A 408 -26.36 15.41 -19.80
CA PHE A 408 -27.67 14.77 -19.68
C PHE A 408 -28.47 15.30 -18.47
N GLU A 409 -27.85 15.46 -17.31
CA GLU A 409 -28.51 16.02 -16.12
C GLU A 409 -29.01 17.44 -16.41
N ASN A 410 -28.16 18.28 -17.01
CA ASN A 410 -28.51 19.64 -17.41
C ASN A 410 -29.66 19.67 -18.43
N ILE A 411 -29.69 18.76 -19.40
CA ILE A 411 -30.78 18.66 -20.37
C ILE A 411 -32.10 18.29 -19.68
N VAL A 412 -32.07 17.31 -18.76
CA VAL A 412 -33.25 16.88 -18.01
C VAL A 412 -33.74 17.98 -17.08
N ASP A 413 -32.84 18.70 -16.41
CA ASP A 413 -33.18 19.82 -15.54
C ASP A 413 -33.78 20.99 -16.32
N ASN A 414 -33.22 21.32 -17.48
CA ASN A 414 -33.79 22.32 -18.38
C ASN A 414 -35.20 21.93 -18.86
N LEU A 415 -35.41 20.66 -19.20
CA LEU A 415 -36.73 20.16 -19.58
C LEU A 415 -37.71 20.24 -18.41
N PHE A 416 -37.26 19.85 -17.21
CA PHE A 416 -38.05 19.89 -15.99
C PHE A 416 -38.50 21.31 -15.67
N LEU A 417 -37.60 22.29 -15.68
CA LEU A 417 -37.92 23.71 -15.45
C LEU A 417 -38.96 24.25 -16.44
N ARG A 418 -38.85 23.89 -17.74
CA ARG A 418 -39.82 24.31 -18.76
C ARG A 418 -41.21 23.72 -18.55
N VAL A 419 -41.27 22.49 -18.04
CA VAL A 419 -42.51 21.71 -17.92
C VAL A 419 -43.14 21.84 -16.53
N GLN A 420 -42.38 22.32 -15.54
CA GLN A 420 -42.80 22.46 -14.14
C GLN A 420 -44.07 23.32 -13.99
N GLY A 421 -44.19 24.41 -14.76
CA GLY A 421 -45.34 25.32 -14.68
C GLY A 421 -46.67 24.79 -15.23
N ILE A 422 -46.71 23.57 -15.80
CA ILE A 422 -47.93 23.00 -16.35
C ILE A 422 -48.73 22.31 -15.24
N VAL A 423 -49.92 22.83 -14.95
CA VAL A 423 -50.83 22.27 -13.95
C VAL A 423 -51.68 21.16 -14.61
N ILE A 424 -51.58 19.94 -14.07
CA ILE A 424 -52.45 18.82 -14.43
C ILE A 424 -53.65 18.83 -13.47
N PRO A 425 -54.90 18.96 -13.95
CA PRO A 425 -56.08 18.95 -13.08
C PRO A 425 -56.17 17.64 -12.28
N GLY A 426 -56.29 17.74 -10.95
CA GLY A 426 -56.45 16.59 -10.05
C GLY A 426 -55.14 15.99 -9.51
N GLN A 427 -53.98 16.59 -9.82
CA GLN A 427 -52.69 16.18 -9.25
C GLN A 427 -52.15 17.30 -8.36
N GLU A 428 -52.00 17.03 -7.05
CA GLU A 428 -51.30 17.94 -6.14
C GLU A 428 -49.83 18.05 -6.56
N ASP A 429 -49.27 19.27 -6.51
CA ASP A 429 -47.88 19.51 -6.89
C ASP A 429 -46.96 18.67 -6.00
N SER A 430 -46.44 17.59 -6.60
CA SER A 430 -45.57 16.64 -5.92
C SER A 430 -44.40 17.37 -5.27
N VAL A 431 -44.15 16.98 -4.03
CA VAL A 431 -42.96 17.21 -3.20
C VAL A 431 -41.69 17.28 -4.06
N ALA A 432 -40.78 18.16 -3.65
CA ALA A 432 -39.48 18.44 -4.26
C ALA A 432 -38.87 17.17 -4.89
N VAL A 433 -38.88 17.12 -6.22
CA VAL A 433 -38.36 16.00 -7.00
C VAL A 433 -36.83 16.13 -7.01
N VAL A 434 -36.14 15.24 -6.28
CA VAL A 434 -34.69 15.33 -6.07
C VAL A 434 -33.93 14.47 -7.09
N GLY A 435 -34.49 13.35 -7.55
CA GLY A 435 -33.81 12.42 -8.46
C GLY A 435 -33.97 12.72 -9.95
N LEU A 436 -32.92 12.49 -10.75
CA LEU A 436 -32.92 12.69 -12.20
C LEU A 436 -33.95 11.82 -12.94
N GLU A 437 -34.09 10.55 -12.53
CA GLU A 437 -35.10 9.64 -13.08
C GLU A 437 -36.53 10.07 -12.71
N GLU A 438 -36.71 10.64 -11.52
CA GLU A 438 -37.99 11.17 -11.07
C GLU A 438 -38.37 12.44 -11.84
N LYS A 439 -37.40 13.34 -12.07
CA LYS A 439 -37.55 14.52 -12.93
C LYS A 439 -37.95 14.11 -14.35
N LEU A 440 -37.31 13.07 -14.90
CA LEU A 440 -37.63 12.54 -16.23
C LEU A 440 -39.05 11.95 -16.29
N LYS A 441 -39.44 11.12 -15.32
CA LYS A 441 -40.81 10.55 -15.21
C LYS A 441 -41.87 11.65 -15.05
N HIS A 442 -41.56 12.71 -14.31
CA HIS A 442 -42.44 13.87 -14.17
C HIS A 442 -42.62 14.61 -15.50
N CYS A 443 -41.51 14.86 -16.21
CA CYS A 443 -41.54 15.44 -17.55
C CYS A 443 -42.38 14.56 -18.50
N GLU A 444 -42.19 13.24 -18.47
CA GLU A 444 -42.93 12.30 -19.31
C GLU A 444 -44.45 12.37 -19.08
N LYS A 445 -44.89 12.37 -17.82
CA LYS A 445 -46.32 12.49 -17.46
C LYS A 445 -46.92 13.80 -17.99
N LYS A 446 -46.22 14.93 -17.79
CA LYS A 446 -46.66 16.25 -18.24
C LYS A 446 -46.64 16.39 -19.77
N LEU A 447 -45.64 15.82 -20.45
CA LEU A 447 -45.57 15.78 -21.92
C LEU A 447 -46.68 14.90 -22.52
N LYS A 448 -47.01 13.76 -21.91
CA LYS A 448 -48.15 12.92 -22.30
C LYS A 448 -49.48 13.68 -22.16
N PHE A 449 -49.65 14.42 -21.07
CA PHE A 449 -50.81 15.30 -20.87
C PHE A 449 -50.89 16.40 -21.93
N LEU A 450 -49.77 17.08 -22.23
CA LEU A 450 -49.71 18.07 -23.31
C LEU A 450 -50.05 17.47 -24.67
N LYS A 451 -49.51 16.28 -24.99
CA LYS A 451 -49.82 15.56 -26.23
C LYS A 451 -51.31 15.27 -26.35
N GLY A 452 -51.96 14.84 -25.26
CA GLY A 452 -53.41 14.66 -25.21
C GLY A 452 -54.19 15.96 -25.43
N LYS A 453 -53.76 17.07 -24.81
CA LYS A 453 -54.36 18.40 -25.00
C LYS A 453 -54.18 18.94 -26.42
N VAL A 454 -53.03 18.73 -27.04
CA VAL A 454 -52.77 19.13 -28.43
C VAL A 454 -53.60 18.28 -29.39
N ALA A 455 -53.74 16.98 -29.16
CA ALA A 455 -54.58 16.10 -29.96
C ALA A 455 -56.10 16.38 -29.82
N ALA A 456 -56.53 16.84 -28.64
CA ALA A 456 -57.92 17.25 -28.38
C ALA A 456 -58.22 18.71 -28.79
N ARG A 457 -57.24 19.41 -29.38
CA ARG A 457 -57.39 20.81 -29.79
C ARG A 457 -58.12 20.85 -31.15
N PRO A 458 -59.22 21.63 -31.29
CA PRO A 458 -59.88 21.81 -32.58
C PRO A 458 -58.95 22.53 -33.58
N GLU A 459 -59.01 22.13 -34.85
CA GLU A 459 -58.16 22.63 -35.96
C GLU A 459 -58.26 24.16 -36.17
N ASP A 460 -59.30 24.82 -35.64
CA ASP A 460 -59.56 26.26 -35.82
C ASP A 460 -58.64 27.21 -35.02
N SER A 461 -57.67 26.69 -34.28
CA SER A 461 -56.91 27.47 -33.29
C SER A 461 -55.45 27.76 -33.66
N THR A 462 -55.04 27.39 -34.88
CA THR A 462 -53.74 27.78 -35.49
C THR A 462 -53.88 28.98 -36.43
N ASP A 463 -55.05 29.63 -36.50
CA ASP A 463 -55.19 30.85 -37.29
C ASP A 463 -54.50 32.01 -36.55
N GLU A 464 -53.41 32.54 -37.11
CA GLU A 464 -52.69 33.71 -36.57
C GLU A 464 -53.59 34.96 -36.42
N ARG A 465 -54.82 34.89 -36.96
CA ARG A 465 -55.88 35.90 -36.89
C ARG A 465 -56.88 35.70 -35.76
N SER A 466 -56.76 34.69 -34.91
CA SER A 466 -57.68 34.52 -33.79
C SER A 466 -57.56 35.71 -32.81
N GLU A 467 -58.70 36.27 -32.41
CA GLU A 467 -58.73 37.45 -31.53
C GLU A 467 -57.96 37.22 -30.21
N THR A 468 -57.95 35.98 -29.72
CA THR A 468 -57.23 35.59 -28.52
C THR A 468 -55.72 35.63 -28.73
N PHE A 469 -55.22 35.22 -29.89
CA PHE A 469 -53.80 35.33 -30.22
C PHE A 469 -53.36 36.80 -30.36
N ALA A 470 -54.17 37.63 -31.01
CA ALA A 470 -53.92 39.08 -31.12
C ALA A 470 -53.94 39.78 -29.74
N LYS A 471 -54.87 39.39 -28.85
CA LYS A 471 -54.95 39.90 -27.47
C LYS A 471 -53.72 39.51 -26.65
N VAL A 472 -53.26 38.26 -26.74
CA VAL A 472 -52.06 37.77 -26.03
C VAL A 472 -50.79 38.42 -26.58
N ARG A 473 -50.66 38.56 -27.90
CA ARG A 473 -49.55 39.28 -28.55
C ARG A 473 -49.46 40.73 -28.09
N ASN A 474 -50.58 41.46 -28.12
CA ASN A 474 -50.63 42.86 -27.66
C ASN A 474 -50.32 42.99 -26.16
N LEU A 475 -50.72 42.02 -25.34
CA LEU A 475 -50.40 41.97 -23.90
C LEU A 475 -48.90 41.71 -23.65
N LEU A 476 -48.31 40.81 -24.43
CA LEU A 476 -46.87 40.52 -24.38
C LEU A 476 -46.06 41.72 -24.87
N GLU A 477 -46.40 42.31 -26.01
CA GLU A 477 -45.73 43.51 -26.55
C GLU A 477 -45.84 44.70 -25.58
N LYS A 478 -46.98 44.89 -24.90
CA LYS A 478 -47.11 45.93 -23.85
C LYS A 478 -46.25 45.65 -22.63
N LYS A 479 -46.16 44.38 -22.18
CA LYS A 479 -45.36 44.01 -21.02
C LYS A 479 -43.87 44.08 -21.32
N THR A 480 -43.42 43.58 -22.46
CA THR A 480 -42.01 43.64 -22.87
C THR A 480 -41.55 45.06 -23.13
N ALA A 481 -42.42 45.96 -23.62
CA ALA A 481 -42.13 47.38 -23.75
C ALA A 481 -41.95 48.11 -22.40
N SER A 482 -42.52 47.57 -21.31
CA SER A 482 -42.43 48.14 -19.96
C SER A 482 -41.30 47.53 -19.10
N GLU A 483 -40.61 46.51 -19.59
CA GLU A 483 -39.68 45.69 -18.81
C GLU A 483 -38.23 46.15 -19.00
N THR A 484 -37.75 46.96 -18.04
CA THR A 484 -36.41 47.59 -18.06
C THR A 484 -35.23 46.62 -17.88
N ARG A 485 -35.48 45.33 -17.62
CA ARG A 485 -34.45 44.28 -17.49
C ARG A 485 -34.02 43.65 -18.81
N ASN A 486 -34.72 43.89 -19.92
CA ASN A 486 -34.29 43.44 -21.25
C ASN A 486 -33.32 44.45 -21.90
N LEU A 487 -32.33 44.92 -21.14
CA LEU A 487 -31.15 45.50 -21.74
C LEU A 487 -30.32 44.34 -22.29
N LYS A 488 -29.90 44.47 -23.56
CA LYS A 488 -28.94 43.60 -24.24
C LYS A 488 -27.94 43.04 -23.23
N ILE A 489 -27.93 41.72 -23.05
CA ILE A 489 -26.79 41.02 -22.47
C ILE A 489 -25.60 41.38 -23.38
N SER A 490 -24.72 42.26 -22.90
CA SER A 490 -23.39 42.39 -23.47
C SER A 490 -22.66 41.10 -23.13
N PHE A 491 -22.39 40.29 -24.16
CA PHE A 491 -21.37 39.26 -24.05
C PHE A 491 -20.04 39.99 -23.91
N GLU A 492 -19.57 40.15 -22.68
CA GLU A 492 -18.13 40.19 -22.44
C GLU A 492 -17.66 38.74 -22.50
N ASP A 493 -16.64 38.49 -23.32
CA ASP A 493 -16.03 37.17 -23.51
C ASP A 493 -15.57 36.64 -22.13
N GLU A 494 -16.26 35.60 -21.64
CA GLU A 494 -15.86 34.80 -20.48
C GLU A 494 -14.61 33.98 -20.84
N ASP A 495 -13.46 34.66 -20.85
CA ASP A 495 -12.12 34.06 -20.80
C ASP A 495 -11.51 34.27 -19.41
N THR A 496 -12.30 34.24 -18.34
CA THR A 496 -11.78 34.20 -16.96
C THR A 496 -12.84 33.63 -16.01
N VAL A 497 -12.84 32.31 -15.85
CA VAL A 497 -13.51 31.65 -14.73
C VAL A 497 -12.44 30.82 -14.00
N GLU A 498 -12.10 31.35 -12.83
CA GLU A 498 -11.84 30.62 -11.58
C GLU A 498 -10.67 29.64 -11.58
N ASP A 499 -9.53 30.14 -11.08
CA ASP A 499 -8.69 29.34 -10.20
C ASP A 499 -8.88 29.87 -8.78
N ASP A 500 -9.87 29.30 -8.08
CA ASP A 500 -9.99 29.40 -6.63
C ASP A 500 -8.85 28.59 -6.02
N THR A 501 -7.67 29.22 -5.92
CA THR A 501 -6.56 28.68 -5.16
C THR A 501 -6.90 28.72 -3.68
N LEU A 502 -7.24 27.55 -3.15
CA LEU A 502 -7.15 27.23 -1.73
C LEU A 502 -5.74 27.59 -1.24
N ASP A 503 -5.67 28.54 -0.31
CA ASP A 503 -4.46 28.86 0.46
C ASP A 503 -3.96 27.60 1.19
N PHE A 504 -2.99 26.93 0.60
CA PHE A 504 -2.01 26.14 1.34
C PHE A 504 -0.73 26.97 1.36
N GLU A 505 -0.33 27.38 2.57
CA GLU A 505 1.00 27.89 2.82
C GLU A 505 2.02 26.81 2.44
N GLU A 506 2.64 26.96 1.27
CA GLU A 506 3.81 26.18 0.87
C GLU A 506 4.92 27.18 0.55
N GLU A 507 5.79 27.34 1.55
CA GLU A 507 7.15 27.85 1.40
C GLU A 507 7.86 27.05 0.30
N ASP A 508 8.02 27.66 -0.87
CA ASP A 508 9.25 27.69 -1.68
C ASP A 508 8.92 28.25 -3.07
N LEU A 509 9.00 29.58 -3.21
CA LEU A 509 8.86 30.27 -4.49
C LEU A 509 10.07 29.98 -5.39
N ASP A 510 10.00 28.89 -6.14
CA ASP A 510 10.76 28.76 -7.38
C ASP A 510 10.31 29.87 -8.34
N TYR A 511 11.23 30.77 -8.68
CA TYR A 511 10.98 31.88 -9.59
C TYR A 511 10.54 31.37 -10.97
N ILE A 512 9.23 31.46 -11.25
CA ILE A 512 8.67 31.22 -12.58
C ILE A 512 8.83 32.52 -13.40
N PRO A 513 9.68 32.55 -14.44
CA PRO A 513 9.93 33.78 -15.19
C PRO A 513 8.65 34.24 -15.90
N SER A 514 8.27 35.50 -15.70
CA SER A 514 7.13 36.08 -16.41
C SER A 514 7.38 36.11 -17.92
N ARG A 515 6.31 36.20 -18.71
CA ARG A 515 6.40 36.37 -20.18
C ARG A 515 7.29 37.55 -20.59
N GLU A 516 7.36 38.58 -19.74
CA GLU A 516 8.23 39.74 -19.95
C GLU A 516 9.70 39.43 -19.65
N ASP A 517 9.97 38.60 -18.64
CA ASP A 517 11.33 38.17 -18.28
C ASP A 517 11.92 37.23 -19.32
N ILE A 518 11.11 36.31 -19.86
CA ILE A 518 11.47 35.46 -21.00
C ILE A 518 11.79 36.33 -22.23
N LYS A 519 10.99 37.37 -22.49
CA LYS A 519 11.27 38.34 -23.57
C LYS A 519 12.57 39.11 -23.33
N LYS A 520 12.86 39.54 -22.10
CA LYS A 520 14.10 40.24 -21.75
C LYS A 520 15.32 39.33 -21.92
N GLN A 521 15.26 38.08 -21.45
CA GLN A 521 16.33 37.09 -21.64
C GLN A 521 16.54 36.77 -23.13
N GLY A 522 15.46 36.61 -23.91
CA GLY A 522 15.55 36.41 -25.35
C GLY A 522 16.24 37.57 -26.08
N LEU A 523 15.90 38.81 -25.74
CA LEU A 523 16.57 40.01 -26.28
C LEU A 523 18.04 40.10 -25.85
N GLN A 524 18.37 39.65 -24.64
CA GLN A 524 19.73 39.63 -24.13
C GLN A 524 20.60 38.59 -24.86
N LEU A 525 20.07 37.39 -25.12
CA LEU A 525 20.71 36.35 -25.93
C LEU A 525 20.96 36.81 -27.38
N ILE A 526 19.99 37.49 -27.99
CA ILE A 526 20.15 38.06 -29.35
C ILE A 526 21.25 39.13 -29.36
N ARG A 527 21.33 40.00 -28.34
CA ARG A 527 22.42 41.00 -28.19
C ARG A 527 23.79 40.35 -27.98
N MET A 528 23.87 39.25 -27.24
CA MET A 528 25.13 38.54 -27.01
C MET A 528 25.64 37.85 -28.28
N ASN A 529 24.74 37.27 -29.08
CA ASN A 529 25.11 36.57 -30.32
C ASN A 529 25.40 37.51 -31.50
N THR A 530 24.82 38.71 -31.53
CA THR A 530 25.05 39.70 -32.61
C THR A 530 26.33 40.53 -32.44
N LYS A 531 26.91 40.59 -31.23
CA LYS A 531 28.15 41.36 -30.97
C LYS A 531 29.46 40.63 -31.31
N ARG A 532 29.46 39.32 -31.58
CA ARG A 532 30.68 38.53 -31.86
C ARG A 532 31.11 38.44 -33.32
N ARG A 533 30.46 39.13 -34.26
CA ARG A 533 30.92 39.23 -35.66
C ARG A 533 31.48 40.63 -35.98
N LYS A 534 32.63 40.97 -35.40
CA LYS A 534 33.58 41.89 -36.05
C LYS A 534 34.86 41.10 -36.36
N LYS A 535 34.97 40.73 -37.64
CA LYS A 535 36.19 40.17 -38.26
C LYS A 535 37.35 41.13 -38.04
N LYS A 536 38.49 40.62 -37.56
CA LYS A 536 39.79 41.26 -37.80
C LYS A 536 40.14 41.01 -39.27
N HIS A 537 40.34 42.10 -40.01
CA HIS A 537 41.25 42.14 -41.15
C HIS A 537 42.66 42.38 -40.62
#